data_AF-A0AB39SRH6-F1
#
_entry.id   AF-A0AB39SRH6-F1
#
_cell.length_a   1.000
_cell.length_b   1.000
_cell.length_c   1.000
_cell.angle_alpha   90.00
_cell.angle_beta   90.00
_cell.angle_gamma   90.00
#
_symmetry.space_group_name_H-M   'P 1'
#
loop_
_entity.id
_entity.type
_entity.pdbx_description
1 polymer ?
#
loop_
_entity_poly.entity_id
_entity_poly.type
_entity_poly.pdbx_seq_one_letter_code
_entity_poly.pdbx_strand_id
1 'polypeptide(L)'
;MTSLSTPRPSDRWLLQVTIQSARADEVGWNEQRTVLRSVSSYDPVTQTWSTLIGVLDLASVHKLQALFDVVRTFGSAVWLEPVPVPAWWQEPSFESDSEVAALLAVKADEGRPLGQLPVA
;
A
#
# COMPACT_ATOMS: atom_id res chain seq x y z
N MET A 1 12.19 1.76 -10.98
CA MET A 1 12.76 1.29 -9.69
C MET A 1 12.34 2.30 -8.66
N THR A 2 11.32 2.00 -7.86
CA THR A 2 10.82 2.89 -6.80
C THR A 2 11.48 2.42 -5.51
N SER A 3 12.43 3.20 -5.01
CA SER A 3 13.04 2.97 -3.69
C SER A 3 11.98 3.25 -2.63
N LEU A 4 11.52 2.20 -1.96
CA LEU A 4 10.69 2.32 -0.77
C LEU A 4 11.53 3.05 0.28
N SER A 5 11.17 4.30 0.59
CA SER A 5 11.85 5.05 1.65
C SER A 5 11.51 4.40 2.97
N THR A 6 12.47 3.73 3.60
CA THR A 6 12.30 3.11 4.91
C THR A 6 11.85 4.20 5.90
N PRO A 7 10.72 4.03 6.60
CA PRO A 7 10.35 4.96 7.67
C PRO A 7 11.46 4.92 8.71
N ARG A 8 11.97 6.09 9.10
CA ARG A 8 13.07 6.19 10.06
C ARG A 8 12.65 5.56 11.39
N PRO A 9 13.58 5.02 12.18
CA PRO A 9 13.32 4.36 13.48
C PRO A 9 12.60 5.21 14.56
N SER A 10 12.27 6.48 14.29
CA SER A 10 11.62 7.40 15.24
C SER A 10 10.28 7.97 14.74
N ASP A 11 9.81 7.56 13.56
CA ASP A 11 8.62 8.15 12.92
C ASP A 11 7.49 7.12 12.75
N ARG A 12 6.29 7.50 13.20
CA ARG A 12 5.05 6.80 12.90
C ARG A 12 4.79 6.79 11.40
N TRP A 13 4.25 5.69 10.88
CA TRP A 13 4.04 5.52 9.45
C TRP A 13 2.72 4.81 9.14
N LEU A 14 2.29 4.93 7.88
CA LEU A 14 1.13 4.24 7.33
C LEU A 14 1.57 3.39 6.15
N LEU A 15 0.93 2.24 5.97
CA LEU A 15 1.03 1.47 4.76
C LEU A 15 0.09 2.07 3.73
N GLN A 16 0.64 2.70 2.69
CA GLN A 16 -0.10 3.09 1.51
C GLN A 16 -0.18 1.91 0.54
N VAL A 17 -1.39 1.54 0.17
CA VAL A 17 -1.66 0.55 -0.87
C VAL A 17 -2.20 1.29 -2.08
N THR A 18 -1.48 1.23 -3.18
CA THR A 18 -1.86 1.88 -4.44
C THR A 18 -2.19 0.81 -5.48
N ILE A 19 -3.35 0.93 -6.13
CA ILE A 19 -3.78 0.06 -7.23
C ILE A 19 -3.92 0.89 -8.49
N GLN A 20 -3.31 0.42 -9.58
CA GLN A 20 -3.62 0.90 -10.92
C GLN A 20 -4.76 0.08 -11.49
N SER A 21 -5.83 0.75 -11.92
CA SER A 21 -6.96 0.02 -12.51
C SER A 21 -6.55 -0.67 -13.81
N ALA A 22 -7.05 -1.89 -14.00
CA ALA A 22 -6.80 -2.65 -15.22
C ALA A 22 -7.66 -2.13 -16.37
N ARG A 23 -7.21 -2.42 -17.59
CA ARG A 23 -8.04 -2.25 -18.79
C ARG A 23 -9.06 -3.39 -18.82
N ALA A 24 -10.34 -3.05 -18.66
CA ALA A 24 -11.45 -3.97 -18.71
C ALA A 24 -12.50 -3.52 -19.73
N ASP A 25 -13.45 -4.39 -20.07
CA ASP A 25 -14.68 -3.99 -20.74
C ASP A 25 -15.58 -3.18 -19.78
N GLU A 26 -16.71 -2.66 -20.27
CA GLU A 26 -17.57 -1.76 -19.49
C GLU A 26 -18.14 -2.44 -18.21
N VAL A 27 -18.41 -3.74 -18.28
CA VAL A 27 -18.92 -4.52 -17.14
C VAL A 27 -17.82 -4.72 -16.10
N GLY A 28 -16.67 -5.26 -16.51
CA GLY A 28 -15.53 -5.49 -15.60
C GLY A 28 -14.99 -4.19 -15.01
N TRP A 29 -15.02 -3.10 -15.77
CA TRP A 29 -14.67 -1.76 -15.27
C TRP A 29 -15.61 -1.29 -14.15
N ASN A 30 -16.92 -1.48 -14.33
CA ASN A 30 -17.90 -1.07 -13.33
C ASN A 30 -17.85 -1.94 -12.07
N GLU A 31 -17.64 -3.25 -12.22
CA GLU A 31 -17.42 -4.16 -11.10
C GLU A 31 -16.17 -3.79 -10.30
N GLN A 32 -15.03 -3.62 -10.98
CA GLN A 32 -13.77 -3.20 -10.38
C GLN A 32 -13.94 -1.89 -9.58
N ARG A 33 -14.58 -0.88 -10.18
CA ARG A 33 -14.81 0.41 -9.50
C ARG A 33 -15.73 0.29 -8.30
N THR A 34 -16.74 -0.57 -8.36
CA THR A 34 -17.69 -0.75 -7.26
C THR A 34 -16.97 -1.29 -6.03
N VAL A 35 -16.13 -2.31 -6.21
CA VAL A 35 -15.32 -2.86 -5.11
C VAL A 35 -14.32 -1.81 -4.60
N LEU A 36 -13.52 -1.19 -5.49
CA LEU A 36 -12.47 -0.25 -5.07
C LEU A 36 -13.01 0.97 -4.33
N ARG A 37 -14.18 1.50 -4.72
CA ARG A 37 -14.83 2.64 -4.03
C ARG A 37 -15.18 2.37 -2.58
N SER A 38 -15.40 1.11 -2.21
CA SER A 38 -15.75 0.75 -0.84
C SER A 38 -14.55 0.72 0.11
N VAL A 39 -13.32 0.58 -0.43
CA VAL A 39 -12.10 0.34 0.37
C VAL A 39 -10.97 1.35 0.11
N SER A 40 -11.09 2.16 -0.93
CA SER A 40 -10.04 3.07 -1.40
C SER A 40 -10.59 4.34 -2.04
N SER A 41 -9.75 5.36 -2.10
CA SER A 41 -10.04 6.64 -2.76
C SER A 41 -9.40 6.71 -4.13
N TYR A 42 -10.08 7.30 -5.11
CA TYR A 42 -9.55 7.46 -6.46
C TYR A 42 -8.89 8.81 -6.64
N ASP A 43 -7.66 8.81 -7.16
CA ASP A 43 -6.98 10.00 -7.66
C ASP A 43 -7.15 10.10 -9.18
N PRO A 44 -7.86 11.12 -9.71
CA PRO A 44 -8.06 11.29 -11.14
C PRO A 44 -6.81 11.75 -11.90
N VAL A 45 -5.82 12.34 -11.22
CA VAL A 45 -4.58 12.85 -11.83
C VAL A 45 -3.67 11.69 -12.20
N THR A 46 -3.45 10.77 -11.27
CA THR A 46 -2.61 9.59 -11.46
C THR A 46 -3.40 8.38 -11.98
N GLN A 47 -4.73 8.46 -11.99
CA GLN A 47 -5.65 7.38 -12.34
C GLN A 47 -5.44 6.12 -11.49
N THR A 48 -5.19 6.31 -10.20
CA THR A 48 -4.93 5.24 -9.23
C THR A 48 -5.92 5.26 -8.08
N TRP A 49 -6.10 4.09 -7.46
CA TRP A 49 -6.83 3.94 -6.21
C TRP A 49 -5.84 3.79 -5.07
N SER A 50 -6.06 4.50 -3.97
CA SER A 50 -5.18 4.43 -2.81
C SER A 50 -5.97 4.22 -1.52
N THR A 51 -5.42 3.42 -0.62
CA THR A 51 -5.88 3.33 0.77
C THR A 51 -4.70 3.46 1.72
N LEU A 52 -4.95 4.04 2.89
CA LEU A 52 -3.96 4.15 3.96
C LEU A 52 -4.37 3.22 5.10
N ILE A 53 -3.41 2.43 5.56
CA ILE A 53 -3.58 1.50 6.67
C ILE A 53 -2.57 1.88 7.75
N GLY A 54 -3.03 2.04 8.97
CA GLY A 54 -2.16 2.32 10.11
C GLY A 54 -2.23 1.29 11.24
N VAL A 55 -3.04 0.25 11.08
CA VAL A 55 -3.13 -0.90 11.98
C VAL A 55 -3.58 -2.12 11.19
N LEU A 56 -3.12 -3.31 11.58
CA LEU A 56 -3.56 -4.60 11.02
C LEU A 56 -4.61 -5.26 11.94
N ASP A 57 -5.80 -4.68 11.97
CA ASP A 57 -7.00 -5.28 12.54
C ASP A 57 -7.84 -6.05 11.49
N LEU A 58 -8.96 -6.63 11.90
CA LEU A 58 -9.83 -7.37 10.97
C LEU A 58 -10.36 -6.48 9.82
N ALA A 59 -10.63 -5.19 10.09
CA ALA A 59 -11.17 -4.27 9.09
C ALA A 59 -10.14 -3.94 8.01
N SER A 60 -8.90 -3.65 8.39
CA SER A 60 -7.78 -3.42 7.47
C SER A 60 -7.40 -4.68 6.69
N VAL A 61 -7.45 -5.87 7.29
CA VAL A 61 -7.25 -7.14 6.59
C VAL A 61 -8.34 -7.36 5.53
N HIS A 62 -9.61 -7.07 5.83
CA HIS A 62 -10.68 -7.13 4.82
C HIS A 62 -10.46 -6.14 3.67
N LYS A 63 -9.98 -4.92 3.95
CA LYS A 63 -9.62 -3.95 2.90
C LYS A 63 -8.51 -4.50 2.01
N LEU A 64 -7.44 -5.04 2.60
CA LEU A 64 -6.34 -5.66 1.85
C LEU A 64 -6.84 -6.81 0.98
N GLN A 65 -7.67 -7.69 1.53
CA GLN A 65 -8.22 -8.82 0.79
C GLN A 65 -9.01 -8.35 -0.45
N ALA A 66 -9.90 -7.37 -0.29
CA ALA A 66 -10.67 -6.82 -1.42
C ALA A 66 -9.77 -6.21 -2.51
N LEU A 67 -8.70 -5.52 -2.10
CA LEU A 67 -7.70 -4.94 -2.99
C LEU A 67 -6.94 -6.03 -3.77
N PHE A 68 -6.50 -7.09 -3.09
CA PHE A 68 -5.83 -8.23 -3.72
C PHE A 68 -6.76 -9.05 -4.61
N ASP A 69 -8.04 -9.19 -4.26
CA ASP A 69 -9.01 -9.88 -5.11
C ASP A 69 -9.27 -9.14 -6.43
N VAL A 70 -9.28 -7.80 -6.40
CA VAL A 70 -9.35 -6.98 -7.63
C VAL A 70 -8.11 -7.21 -8.49
N VAL A 71 -6.92 -7.19 -7.89
CA VAL A 71 -5.66 -7.47 -8.59
C VAL A 71 -5.68 -8.85 -9.25
N ARG A 72 -6.11 -9.87 -8.51
CA ARG A 72 -6.16 -11.25 -8.99
C ARG A 72 -7.20 -11.44 -10.11
N THR A 73 -8.36 -10.81 -9.99
CA THR A 73 -9.48 -11.00 -10.92
C THR A 73 -9.24 -10.26 -12.24
N PHE A 74 -8.75 -9.02 -12.15
CA PHE A 74 -8.68 -8.13 -13.31
C PHE A 74 -7.26 -7.91 -13.85
N GLY A 75 -6.22 -8.48 -13.21
CA GLY A 75 -4.82 -8.29 -13.63
C GLY A 75 -4.30 -6.87 -13.37
N SER A 76 -4.78 -6.23 -12.31
CA SER A 76 -4.34 -4.88 -11.92
C SER A 76 -2.97 -4.92 -11.23
N ALA A 77 -2.24 -3.81 -11.22
CA ALA A 77 -0.99 -3.70 -10.47
C ALA A 77 -1.24 -3.12 -9.07
N VAL A 78 -0.50 -3.61 -8.07
CA VAL A 78 -0.53 -3.13 -6.69
C VAL A 78 0.88 -2.77 -6.22
N TRP A 79 1.00 -1.64 -5.55
CA TRP A 79 2.20 -1.20 -4.86
C TRP A 79 1.89 -0.98 -3.38
N LEU A 80 2.85 -1.37 -2.55
CA LEU A 80 2.80 -1.25 -1.10
C LEU A 80 3.97 -0.39 -0.68
N GLU A 81 3.69 0.78 -0.10
CA GLU A 81 4.71 1.74 0.27
C GLU A 81 4.48 2.25 1.70
N PRO A 82 5.52 2.28 2.55
CA PRO A 82 5.43 3.00 3.81
C PRO A 82 5.45 4.51 3.54
N VAL A 83 4.52 5.24 4.14
CA VAL A 83 4.42 6.71 4.02
C VAL A 83 4.36 7.36 5.40
N PRO A 84 4.90 8.59 5.56
CA PRO A 84 4.79 9.32 6.81
C PRO A 84 3.32 9.63 7.11
N VAL A 85 2.97 9.67 8.40
CA VAL A 85 1.60 10.02 8.83
C VAL A 85 1.26 11.44 8.38
N PRO A 86 0.22 11.63 7.54
CA PRO A 86 -0.22 12.96 7.14
C PRO A 86 -0.72 13.78 8.32
N ALA A 87 -0.58 15.11 8.27
CA ALA A 87 -1.00 16.01 9.36
C ALA A 87 -2.49 15.93 9.71
N TRP A 88 -3.34 15.46 8.79
CA TRP A 88 -4.78 15.31 8.97
C TRP A 88 -5.20 13.91 9.47
N TRP A 89 -4.26 12.98 9.61
CA TRP A 89 -4.54 11.61 10.02
C TRP A 89 -4.80 11.52 11.53
N GLN A 90 -5.94 10.92 11.91
CA GLN A 90 -6.37 10.78 13.31
C GLN A 90 -6.51 9.32 13.75
N GLU A 91 -6.39 8.40 12.81
CA GLU A 91 -6.53 6.95 13.05
C GLU A 91 -5.22 6.37 13.62
N PRO A 92 -5.21 5.10 14.05
CA PRO A 92 -3.98 4.41 14.42
C PRO A 92 -2.94 4.47 13.29
N SER A 93 -1.67 4.38 13.66
CA SER A 93 -0.55 4.30 12.73
C SER A 93 0.47 3.31 13.26
N PHE A 94 1.27 2.75 12.36
CA PHE A 94 2.32 1.82 12.75
C PHE A 94 3.45 2.57 13.45
N GLU A 95 4.01 1.92 14.46
CA GLU A 95 5.25 2.34 15.08
C GLU A 95 6.44 1.79 14.25
N SER A 96 7.57 2.51 14.28
CA SER A 96 8.77 2.15 13.52
C SER A 96 9.36 0.80 13.93
N ASP A 97 9.14 0.39 15.19
CA ASP A 97 9.64 -0.87 15.74
C ASP A 97 8.68 -2.06 15.52
N SER A 98 7.64 -1.90 14.71
CA SER A 98 6.70 -2.99 14.43
C SER A 98 7.32 -4.09 13.56
N GLU A 99 6.89 -5.35 13.76
CA GLU A 99 7.32 -6.48 12.91
C GLU A 99 7.03 -6.24 11.42
N VAL A 100 5.99 -5.45 11.12
CA VAL A 100 5.65 -5.04 9.76
C VAL A 100 6.71 -4.11 9.17
N ALA A 101 7.26 -3.18 9.95
CA ALA A 101 8.36 -2.32 9.54
C ALA A 101 9.63 -3.15 9.27
N ALA A 102 9.94 -4.11 10.14
CA ALA A 102 11.05 -5.04 9.92
C ALA A 102 10.89 -5.86 8.63
N LEU A 103 9.68 -6.35 8.35
CA LEU A 103 9.39 -7.11 7.13
C LEU A 103 9.52 -6.23 5.87
N LEU A 104 9.06 -4.98 5.91
CA LEU A 104 9.24 -4.03 4.81
C LEU A 104 10.71 -3.71 4.56
N ALA A 105 11.51 -3.54 5.62
CA ALA A 105 12.96 -3.31 5.51
C ALA A 105 13.67 -4.50 4.84
N VAL A 106 13.35 -5.74 5.27
CA VAL A 106 13.88 -6.96 4.63
C VAL A 106 13.49 -7.03 3.16
N LYS A 107 12.25 -6.69 2.81
CA LYS A 107 11.79 -6.66 1.41
C LYS A 107 12.47 -5.58 0.57
N ALA A 108 12.77 -4.42 1.14
CA ALA A 108 13.55 -3.39 0.47
C ALA A 108 14.99 -3.85 0.17
N ASP A 109 15.57 -4.69 1.05
CA ASP A 109 16.93 -5.21 0.93
C ASP A 109 17.07 -6.40 -0.06
N GLU A 110 15.99 -7.14 -0.37
CA GLU A 110 16.03 -8.31 -1.28
C GLU A 110 16.53 -8.00 -2.71
N GLY A 111 16.55 -6.73 -3.12
CA GLY A 111 17.06 -6.27 -4.42
C GLY A 111 18.42 -5.54 -4.38
N ARG A 112 19.11 -5.51 -3.22
CA ARG A 112 20.32 -4.70 -3.05
C ARG A 112 21.55 -5.36 -3.69
N PRO A 113 22.34 -4.64 -4.52
CA PRO A 113 23.62 -5.13 -5.01
C PRO A 113 24.57 -5.44 -3.84
N LEU A 114 25.28 -6.57 -3.94
CA LEU A 114 26.33 -6.95 -2.97
C LEU A 114 27.36 -5.82 -2.85
N GLY A 115 27.59 -5.32 -1.63
CA GLY A 115 28.58 -4.28 -1.32
C GLY A 115 28.01 -2.93 -0.87
N GLN A 116 26.70 -2.70 -0.95
CA GLN A 116 26.07 -1.55 -0.28
C GLN A 116 25.78 -1.85 1.19
N LEU A 117 25.96 -0.84 2.06
CA LEU A 117 25.59 -0.88 3.47
C LEU A 117 24.06 -0.96 3.62
N PRO A 118 23.55 -1.67 4.64
CA PRO A 118 22.12 -1.65 4.97
C PRO A 118 21.61 -0.23 5.21
N VAL A 119 20.38 0.04 4.78
CA VAL A 119 19.71 1.31 5.11
C VAL A 119 19.32 1.24 6.59
N ALA A 120 19.95 2.10 7.40
CA ALA A 120 19.68 2.26 8.83
C ALA A 120 18.41 3.08 9.09
#